data_AF-A0AAJ0M3S9-F1
#
_entry.id   AF-A0AAJ0M3S9-F1
#
_cell.length_a   1.000
_cell.length_b   1.000
_cell.length_c   1.000
_cell.angle_alpha   90.00
_cell.angle_beta   90.00
_cell.angle_gamma   90.00
#
_symmetry.space_group_name_H-M   'P 1'
#
loop_
_entity.id
_entity.type
_entity.pdbx_description
1 polymer ?
#
loop_
_entity_poly.entity_id
_entity_poly.type
_entity_poly.pdbx_seq_one_letter_code
_entity_poly.pdbx_strand_id
1 'polypeptide(L)'
;METGDGFDPNLLLSLTLSDSEPEEAAAPSTTAATKTTTEHQPTRAERTALSEETFQRLKQTYRPKIENGNIYKTIQLPTSPSPSSSSSSGAQLSKPEAQALLHATEELYFFRRYAEAAAFLQEVFAATDVVAAAEGEDKAEQRLIDGETAWLLQDYQRRCLARLSSDEETRKQNTQQRGQKGLSEFVS
;
A
#
# COMPACT_ATOMS: atom_id res chain seq x y z
N MET A 1 -7.71 -48.63 -0.01
CA MET A 1 -7.71 -47.32 0.67
C MET A 1 -7.50 -46.27 -0.41
N GLU A 2 -8.46 -45.36 -0.46
CA GLU A 2 -8.67 -44.33 -1.47
C GLU A 2 -7.72 -43.13 -1.38
N THR A 3 -7.73 -42.38 -2.50
CA THR A 3 -7.46 -40.94 -2.69
C THR A 3 -6.04 -40.41 -2.49
N GLY A 4 -5.40 -40.09 -3.62
CA GLY A 4 -4.39 -39.03 -3.72
C GLY A 4 -4.90 -37.98 -4.70
N ASP A 5 -5.41 -36.89 -4.14
CA ASP A 5 -6.08 -35.76 -4.76
C ASP A 5 -5.19 -35.07 -5.81
N GLY A 6 -5.68 -35.01 -7.06
CA GLY A 6 -5.03 -34.33 -8.17
C GLY A 6 -5.36 -32.85 -8.12
N PHE A 7 -4.46 -32.05 -7.56
CA PHE A 7 -4.58 -30.60 -7.57
C PHE A 7 -4.24 -30.05 -8.96
N ASP A 8 -5.26 -29.89 -9.80
CA ASP A 8 -5.13 -29.27 -11.12
C ASP A 8 -5.03 -27.73 -10.99
N PRO A 9 -3.89 -27.10 -11.37
CA PRO A 9 -3.71 -25.65 -11.27
C PRO A 9 -4.57 -24.86 -12.26
N ASN A 10 -5.20 -25.52 -13.23
CA ASN A 10 -6.11 -24.89 -14.20
C ASN A 10 -7.54 -24.70 -13.68
N LEU A 11 -7.88 -25.24 -12.51
CA LEU A 11 -9.20 -25.05 -11.90
C LEU A 11 -9.38 -23.65 -11.29
N LEU A 12 -8.31 -22.87 -11.13
CA LEU A 12 -8.36 -21.51 -10.57
C LEU A 12 -8.87 -20.44 -11.56
N LEU A 13 -8.90 -20.76 -12.86
CA LEU A 13 -9.36 -19.83 -13.91
C LEU A 13 -10.75 -20.17 -14.45
N SER A 14 -11.37 -21.24 -13.95
CA SER A 14 -12.79 -21.56 -14.20
C SER A 14 -13.70 -20.80 -13.23
N LEU A 15 -13.46 -19.50 -13.06
CA LEU A 15 -14.50 -18.56 -12.66
C LEU A 15 -15.49 -18.53 -13.82
N THR A 16 -16.47 -19.43 -13.76
CA THR A 16 -17.67 -19.37 -14.57
C THR A 16 -18.34 -18.04 -14.23
N LEU A 17 -18.08 -17.04 -15.07
CA LEU A 17 -18.97 -15.92 -15.31
C LEU A 17 -20.28 -16.53 -15.83
N SER A 18 -21.08 -17.03 -14.89
CA SER A 18 -22.45 -17.45 -15.14
C SER A 18 -23.20 -16.19 -15.51
N ASP A 19 -23.41 -16.03 -16.81
CA ASP A 19 -24.28 -15.06 -17.44
C ASP A 19 -25.67 -15.17 -16.78
N SER A 20 -25.99 -14.26 -15.86
CA SER A 20 -27.32 -14.16 -15.28
C SER A 20 -28.21 -13.43 -16.28
N GLU A 21 -28.85 -14.25 -17.12
CA GLU A 21 -30.00 -13.89 -17.94
C GLU A 21 -31.07 -13.21 -17.05
N PRO A 22 -31.62 -12.03 -17.43
CA PRO A 22 -32.68 -11.40 -16.66
C PRO A 22 -33.96 -12.23 -16.82
N GLU A 23 -34.36 -12.95 -15.77
CA GLU A 23 -35.65 -13.64 -15.76
C GLU A 23 -36.77 -12.62 -16.00
N GLU A 24 -37.56 -12.99 -17.00
CA GLU A 24 -38.68 -12.31 -17.61
C GLU A 24 -39.65 -11.68 -16.59
N ALA A 25 -40.13 -10.49 -16.91
CA ALA A 25 -41.12 -9.76 -16.13
C ALA A 25 -42.44 -10.55 -16.00
N ALA A 26 -42.57 -11.36 -14.94
CA ALA A 26 -43.84 -11.95 -14.55
C ALA A 26 -44.65 -10.96 -13.69
N ALA A 27 -45.82 -10.59 -14.21
CA ALA A 27 -46.80 -9.71 -13.60
C ALA A 27 -47.25 -10.16 -12.18
N PRO A 28 -47.69 -9.23 -11.31
CA PRO A 28 -48.06 -9.54 -9.92
C PRO A 28 -49.41 -10.28 -9.86
N SER A 29 -49.37 -11.57 -9.53
CA SER A 29 -50.58 -12.31 -9.11
C SER A 29 -50.77 -12.18 -7.61
N THR A 30 -51.80 -11.42 -7.28
CA THR A 30 -52.41 -11.26 -5.95
C THR A 30 -52.98 -12.60 -5.49
N THR A 31 -52.46 -13.23 -4.44
CA THR A 31 -53.30 -13.95 -3.46
C THR A 31 -52.55 -14.20 -2.14
N ALA A 32 -53.19 -13.82 -1.05
CA ALA A 32 -52.72 -13.98 0.31
C ALA A 32 -52.61 -15.45 0.73
N ALA A 33 -51.52 -15.81 1.41
CA ALA A 33 -51.47 -16.98 2.29
C ALA A 33 -50.39 -16.77 3.37
N THR A 34 -50.86 -16.36 4.54
CA THR A 34 -50.17 -16.45 5.83
C THR A 34 -49.72 -17.90 6.08
N LYS A 35 -48.42 -18.13 6.37
CA LYS A 35 -47.96 -19.08 7.40
C LYS A 35 -46.42 -19.19 7.51
N THR A 36 -46.00 -19.22 8.77
CA THR A 36 -44.89 -20.00 9.38
C THR A 36 -43.44 -19.60 9.13
N THR A 37 -42.87 -18.95 10.17
CA THR A 37 -41.55 -19.20 10.78
C THR A 37 -40.79 -20.36 10.16
N THR A 38 -39.97 -20.06 9.16
CA THR A 38 -38.89 -20.93 8.70
C THR A 38 -37.66 -20.04 8.70
N GLU A 39 -36.62 -20.45 9.42
CA GLU A 39 -35.36 -19.70 9.50
C GLU A 39 -34.81 -19.46 8.09
N HIS A 40 -35.08 -18.28 7.55
CA HIS A 40 -34.56 -17.86 6.26
C HIS A 40 -33.10 -17.50 6.50
N GLN A 41 -32.20 -18.44 6.20
CA GLN A 41 -30.78 -18.13 6.09
C GLN A 41 -30.66 -17.07 4.99
N PRO A 42 -30.27 -15.83 5.32
CA PRO A 42 -30.26 -14.76 4.35
C PRO A 42 -29.31 -15.13 3.21
N THR A 43 -29.79 -15.06 1.98
CA THR A 43 -28.98 -15.37 0.80
C THR A 43 -27.79 -14.41 0.72
N ARG A 44 -26.70 -14.79 0.03
CA ARG A 44 -25.53 -13.92 -0.14
C ARG A 44 -25.93 -12.55 -0.71
N ALA A 45 -26.91 -12.54 -1.62
CA ALA A 45 -27.49 -11.34 -2.20
C ALA A 45 -28.18 -10.46 -1.15
N GLU A 46 -29.04 -11.04 -0.31
CA GLU A 46 -29.72 -10.33 0.79
C GLU A 46 -28.74 -9.77 1.83
N ARG A 47 -27.63 -10.48 2.11
CA ARG A 47 -26.58 -10.00 3.02
C ARG A 47 -25.83 -8.77 2.52
N THR A 48 -25.82 -8.55 1.21
CA THR A 48 -25.13 -7.42 0.55
C THR A 48 -26.08 -6.39 -0.04
N ALA A 49 -27.39 -6.64 -0.02
CA ALA A 49 -28.40 -5.76 -0.57
C ALA A 49 -28.58 -4.54 0.35
N LEU A 50 -27.86 -3.46 0.03
CA LEU A 50 -28.28 -2.13 0.46
C LEU A 50 -29.48 -1.70 -0.38
N SER A 51 -30.44 -1.02 0.24
CA SER A 51 -31.53 -0.38 -0.52
C SER A 51 -30.95 0.71 -1.42
N GLU A 52 -31.57 0.94 -2.58
CA GLU A 52 -31.13 1.99 -3.53
C GLU A 52 -31.00 3.36 -2.84
N GLU A 53 -31.92 3.70 -1.93
CA GLU A 53 -31.87 4.95 -1.15
C GLU A 53 -30.59 5.04 -0.30
N THR A 54 -30.21 3.94 0.37
CA THR A 54 -28.98 3.89 1.19
C THR A 54 -27.71 3.95 0.33
N PHE A 55 -27.72 3.33 -0.85
CA PHE A 55 -26.63 3.41 -1.82
C PHE A 55 -26.45 4.85 -2.34
N GLN A 56 -27.53 5.54 -2.67
CA GLN A 56 -27.46 6.95 -3.12
C GLN A 56 -26.93 7.87 -2.03
N ARG A 57 -27.34 7.68 -0.77
CA ARG A 57 -26.75 8.42 0.37
C ARG A 57 -25.25 8.14 0.53
N LEU A 58 -24.84 6.87 0.47
CA LEU A 58 -23.43 6.48 0.51
C LEU A 58 -22.63 7.14 -0.61
N LYS A 59 -23.14 7.11 -1.84
CA LYS A 59 -22.51 7.74 -3.00
C LYS A 59 -22.31 9.25 -2.83
N GLN A 60 -23.27 9.94 -2.22
CA GLN A 60 -23.15 11.38 -1.92
C GLN A 60 -22.04 11.65 -0.89
N THR A 61 -21.95 10.81 0.14
CA THR A 61 -20.94 10.92 1.21
C THR A 61 -19.57 10.35 0.84
N TYR A 62 -19.51 9.51 -0.19
CA TYR A 62 -18.28 8.83 -0.56
C TYR A 62 -17.23 9.85 -1.03
N ARG A 63 -16.05 9.77 -0.42
CA ARG A 63 -14.87 10.51 -0.83
C ARG A 63 -13.75 9.51 -1.05
N PRO A 64 -13.24 9.37 -2.28
CA PRO A 64 -12.10 8.51 -2.51
C PRO A 64 -10.93 9.03 -1.67
N LYS A 65 -10.23 8.11 -1.02
CA LYS A 65 -8.99 8.43 -0.33
C LYS A 65 -7.95 8.77 -1.39
N ILE A 66 -7.47 10.01 -1.39
CA ILE A 66 -6.40 10.46 -2.29
C ILE A 66 -5.10 10.48 -1.46
N GLU A 67 -4.22 9.53 -1.73
CA GLU A 67 -2.88 9.51 -1.15
C GLU A 67 -1.97 10.44 -1.96
N ASN A 68 -1.45 11.48 -1.30
CA ASN A 68 -0.57 12.49 -1.91
C ASN A 68 0.92 12.24 -1.58
N GLY A 69 1.29 10.99 -1.26
CA GLY A 69 2.66 10.62 -0.87
C GLY A 69 3.09 11.20 0.47
N ASN A 70 2.16 11.39 1.41
CA ASN A 70 2.46 11.91 2.75
C ASN A 70 2.41 10.83 3.83
N ILE A 71 2.28 9.55 3.45
CA ILE A 71 2.18 8.44 4.43
C ILE A 71 3.42 8.37 5.31
N TYR A 72 4.61 8.69 4.77
CA TYR A 72 5.87 8.73 5.54
C TYR A 72 5.81 9.60 6.82
N LYS A 73 4.97 10.66 6.84
CA LYS A 73 4.79 11.53 8.03
C LYS A 73 4.00 10.87 9.15
N THR A 74 3.22 9.85 8.82
CA THR A 74 2.37 9.13 9.78
C THR A 74 3.08 7.94 10.40
N ILE A 75 4.21 7.52 9.82
CA ILE A 75 5.01 6.41 10.32
C ILE A 75 5.80 6.88 11.52
N GLN A 76 5.54 6.25 12.66
CA GLN A 76 6.35 6.44 13.85
C GLN A 76 7.55 5.50 13.75
N LEU A 77 8.71 6.07 13.44
CA LEU A 77 9.95 5.31 13.52
C LEU A 77 10.25 5.01 14.99
N PRO A 78 10.78 3.81 15.31
CA PRO A 78 11.28 3.47 16.64
C PRO A 78 12.55 4.30 16.94
N THR A 79 12.37 5.58 17.24
CA THR A 79 13.43 6.57 17.42
C THR A 79 13.73 6.83 18.89
N SER A 80 12.99 6.24 19.83
CA SER A 80 13.32 6.34 21.25
C SER A 80 12.89 5.10 22.04
N PRO A 81 13.68 4.68 23.04
CA PRO A 81 13.20 3.83 24.12
C PRO A 81 12.26 4.65 25.02
N SER A 82 11.06 4.97 24.53
CA SER A 82 10.02 5.57 25.37
C SER A 82 9.24 4.46 26.08
N PRO A 83 9.07 4.51 27.41
CA PRO A 83 8.34 3.48 28.17
C PRO A 83 6.81 3.47 27.92
N SER A 84 6.29 4.29 27.00
CA SER A 84 4.84 4.50 26.83
C SER A 84 4.24 3.93 25.54
N SER A 85 5.02 3.41 24.59
CA SER A 85 4.47 2.69 23.43
C SER A 85 4.37 1.20 23.76
N SER A 86 3.21 0.79 24.26
CA SER A 86 2.87 -0.55 24.72
C SER A 86 2.66 -1.58 23.60
N SER A 87 3.37 -1.50 22.46
CA SER A 87 3.48 -2.65 21.55
C SER A 87 4.56 -3.58 22.10
N SER A 88 4.11 -4.47 22.97
CA SER A 88 4.87 -5.51 23.63
C SER A 88 5.60 -6.45 22.65
N SER A 89 6.86 -6.18 22.35
CA SER A 89 7.95 -7.17 22.22
C SER A 89 9.23 -6.48 21.77
N GLY A 90 10.25 -6.40 22.63
CA GLY A 90 11.59 -5.91 22.30
C GLY A 90 12.37 -6.85 21.38
N ALA A 91 11.86 -7.07 20.18
CA ALA A 91 12.47 -7.88 19.13
C ALA A 91 11.68 -7.69 17.84
N GLN A 92 12.25 -6.97 16.87
CA GLN A 92 11.78 -6.87 15.48
C GLN A 92 10.50 -6.02 15.25
N LEU A 93 10.57 -5.18 14.22
CA LEU A 93 9.44 -4.42 13.69
C LEU A 93 8.34 -5.39 13.24
N SER A 94 7.10 -5.10 13.57
CA SER A 94 6.00 -5.97 13.15
C SER A 94 5.85 -5.95 11.63
N LYS A 95 5.40 -7.07 11.04
CA LYS A 95 5.10 -7.15 9.59
C LYS A 95 4.29 -5.96 9.04
N PRO A 96 3.20 -5.50 9.70
CA PRO A 96 2.45 -4.35 9.19
C PRO A 96 3.26 -3.04 9.23
N GLU A 97 4.11 -2.84 10.25
CA GLU A 97 4.98 -1.66 10.31
C GLU A 97 6.06 -1.69 9.21
N ALA A 98 6.62 -2.87 8.93
CA ALA A 98 7.61 -3.04 7.86
C ALA A 98 7.00 -2.76 6.48
N GLN A 99 5.77 -3.22 6.25
CA GLN A 99 5.02 -2.91 5.03
C GLN A 99 4.68 -1.41 4.92
N ALA A 100 4.34 -0.75 6.03
CA ALA A 100 4.09 0.68 6.03
C ALA A 100 5.34 1.47 5.63
N LEU A 101 6.51 1.13 6.19
CA LEU A 101 7.80 1.72 5.81
C LEU A 101 8.11 1.57 4.32
N LEU A 102 7.91 0.36 3.80
CA LEU A 102 8.12 0.09 2.38
C LEU A 102 7.16 0.92 1.53
N HIS A 103 5.87 0.90 1.85
CA HIS A 103 4.86 1.62 1.08
C HIS A 103 5.12 3.13 1.06
N ALA A 104 5.48 3.73 2.19
CA ALA A 104 5.83 5.15 2.24
C ALA A 104 7.07 5.49 1.39
N THR A 105 8.06 4.61 1.37
CA THR A 105 9.25 4.76 0.52
C THR A 105 8.87 4.70 -0.95
N GLU A 106 8.05 3.73 -1.33
CA GLU A 106 7.55 3.53 -2.70
C GLU A 106 6.74 4.73 -3.17
N GLU A 107 5.83 5.24 -2.34
CA GLU A 107 5.10 6.46 -2.67
C GLU A 107 6.04 7.63 -2.96
N LEU A 108 6.99 7.93 -2.07
CA LEU A 108 7.95 9.02 -2.30
C LEU A 108 8.72 8.82 -3.60
N TYR A 109 9.10 7.57 -3.93
CA TYR A 109 9.75 7.23 -5.19
C TYR A 109 8.84 7.46 -6.40
N PHE A 110 7.57 7.02 -6.36
CA PHE A 110 6.61 7.20 -7.45
C PHE A 110 6.19 8.65 -7.66
N PHE A 111 6.10 9.45 -6.59
CA PHE A 111 5.91 10.89 -6.65
C PHE A 111 7.17 11.67 -7.08
N ARG A 112 8.26 10.98 -7.43
CA ARG A 112 9.57 11.56 -7.80
C ARG A 112 10.18 12.45 -6.73
N ARG A 113 9.79 12.27 -5.47
CA ARG A 113 10.31 13.01 -4.32
C ARG A 113 11.55 12.29 -3.78
N TYR A 114 12.55 12.13 -4.65
CA TYR A 114 13.73 11.30 -4.39
C TYR A 114 14.58 11.81 -3.22
N ALA A 115 14.66 13.13 -3.02
CA ALA A 115 15.39 13.74 -1.91
C ALA A 115 14.75 13.37 -0.56
N GLU A 116 13.42 13.43 -0.49
CA GLU A 116 12.68 13.09 0.72
C GLU A 116 12.71 11.58 0.99
N ALA A 117 12.61 10.75 -0.05
CA ALA A 117 12.78 9.31 0.06
C ALA A 117 14.18 8.95 0.62
N ALA A 118 15.24 9.57 0.11
CA ALA A 118 16.60 9.31 0.58
C ALA A 118 16.82 9.74 2.04
N ALA A 119 16.31 10.92 2.42
CA ALA A 119 16.38 11.42 3.80
C ALA A 119 15.60 10.52 4.77
N PHE A 120 14.37 10.14 4.40
CA PHE A 120 13.55 9.23 5.18
C PHE A 120 14.25 7.88 5.41
N LEU A 121 14.81 7.28 4.36
CA LEU A 121 15.55 6.02 4.47
C LEU A 121 16.80 6.14 5.35
N GLN A 122 17.51 7.28 5.31
CA GLN A 122 18.64 7.53 6.21
C GLN A 122 18.20 7.57 7.68
N GLU A 123 17.07 8.21 7.98
CA GLU A 123 16.50 8.23 9.33
C GLU A 123 16.09 6.83 9.80
N VAL A 124 15.48 6.01 8.91
CA VAL A 124 15.13 4.62 9.21
C VAL A 124 16.37 3.81 9.60
N PHE A 125 17.43 3.87 8.80
CA PHE A 125 18.66 3.10 9.10
C PHE A 125 19.39 3.63 10.33
N ALA A 126 19.41 4.95 10.55
CA ALA A 126 19.98 5.52 11.77
C ALA A 126 19.23 5.08 13.03
N ALA A 127 17.89 5.01 12.97
CA ALA A 127 17.07 4.52 14.07
C ALA A 127 17.32 3.03 14.35
N THR A 128 17.47 2.20 13.31
CA THR A 128 17.77 0.77 13.49
C THR A 128 19.12 0.52 14.14
N ASP A 129 20.13 1.32 13.78
CA ASP A 129 21.49 1.16 14.30
C ASP A 129 21.59 1.57 15.79
N VAL A 130 20.87 2.62 16.18
CA VAL A 130 20.80 3.06 17.59
C VAL A 130 20.14 2.00 18.48
N VAL A 131 19.07 1.37 18.00
CA VAL A 131 18.40 0.29 18.75
C VAL A 131 19.32 -0.94 18.87
N ALA A 132 20.03 -1.31 17.80
CA ALA A 132 20.99 -2.42 17.83
C ALA A 132 22.14 -2.18 18.84
N ALA A 133 22.63 -0.94 18.95
CA ALA A 133 23.67 -0.58 19.91
C ALA A 133 23.19 -0.58 21.38
N ALA A 134 21.91 -0.34 21.62
CA ALA A 134 21.32 -0.28 22.96
C ALA A 134 21.01 -1.66 23.56
N GLU A 135 20.76 -2.69 22.72
CA GLU A 135 20.35 -4.02 23.18
C GLU A 135 21.52 -4.99 23.51
N GLY A 136 22.77 -4.55 23.35
CA GLY A 136 23.95 -5.34 23.71
C GLY A 136 24.32 -6.45 22.71
N GLU A 137 25.61 -6.78 22.62
CA GLU A 137 26.18 -7.65 21.57
C GLU A 137 25.67 -9.12 21.61
N ASP A 138 25.00 -9.54 22.67
CA ASP A 138 24.51 -10.91 22.87
C ASP A 138 23.23 -11.25 22.07
N LYS A 139 22.66 -10.28 21.32
CA LYS A 139 21.45 -10.45 20.47
C LYS A 139 21.63 -9.98 19.03
N ALA A 140 22.83 -10.11 18.47
CA ALA A 140 23.14 -9.72 17.08
C ALA A 140 22.26 -10.39 15.99
N GLU A 141 21.48 -11.43 16.32
CA GLU A 141 20.58 -12.11 15.39
C GLU A 141 19.19 -11.44 15.27
N GLN A 142 18.76 -10.60 16.22
CA GLN A 142 17.51 -9.85 16.11
C GLN A 142 17.72 -8.51 15.39
N ARG A 143 17.77 -8.55 14.06
CA ARG A 143 17.67 -7.31 13.27
C ARG A 143 16.30 -6.68 13.47
N LEU A 144 16.27 -5.36 13.70
CA LEU A 144 15.02 -4.61 13.88
C LEU A 144 14.12 -4.72 12.64
N ILE A 145 14.70 -4.70 11.45
CA ILE A 145 13.99 -4.87 10.18
C ILE A 145 14.34 -6.24 9.58
N ASP A 146 13.35 -6.92 9.02
CA ASP A 146 13.56 -8.17 8.28
C ASP A 146 14.57 -7.98 7.15
N GLY A 147 15.40 -9.00 6.89
CA GLY A 147 16.50 -8.91 5.93
C GLY A 147 16.07 -8.57 4.50
N GLU A 148 14.93 -9.11 4.04
CA GLU A 148 14.39 -8.81 2.72
C GLU A 148 13.92 -7.36 2.63
N THR A 149 13.21 -6.90 3.66
CA THR A 149 12.72 -5.51 3.73
C THR A 149 13.89 -4.53 3.78
N ALA A 150 14.91 -4.81 4.59
CA ALA A 150 16.10 -3.98 4.69
C ALA A 150 16.84 -3.89 3.34
N TRP A 151 16.98 -5.01 2.63
CA TRP A 151 17.59 -5.04 1.29
C TRP A 151 16.80 -4.19 0.29
N LEU A 152 15.47 -4.31 0.29
CA LEU A 152 14.61 -3.57 -0.62
C LEU A 152 14.66 -2.06 -0.35
N LEU A 153 14.66 -1.66 0.92
CA LEU A 153 14.82 -0.26 1.33
C LEU A 153 16.19 0.31 0.88
N GLN A 154 17.27 -0.47 1.01
CA GLN A 154 18.59 -0.06 0.49
C GLN A 154 18.60 0.05 -1.05
N ASP A 155 17.91 -0.84 -1.75
CA ASP A 155 17.77 -0.77 -3.20
C ASP A 155 17.06 0.51 -3.63
N TYR A 156 15.95 0.85 -2.96
CA TYR A 156 15.25 2.12 -3.17
C TYR A 156 16.10 3.34 -2.86
N GLN A 157 16.90 3.31 -1.79
CA GLN A 157 17.82 4.39 -1.45
C GLN A 157 18.81 4.65 -2.60
N ARG A 158 19.43 3.58 -3.11
CA ARG A 158 20.39 3.66 -4.22
C ARG A 158 19.74 4.22 -5.48
N ARG A 159 18.53 3.76 -5.81
CA ARG A 159 17.76 4.27 -6.95
C ARG A 159 17.42 5.75 -6.79
N CYS A 160 17.01 6.20 -5.59
CA CYS A 160 16.72 7.60 -5.31
C CYS A 160 17.95 8.47 -5.53
N LEU A 161 19.11 8.07 -4.99
CA LEU A 161 20.37 8.81 -5.19
C LEU A 161 20.79 8.88 -6.66
N ALA A 162 20.65 7.77 -7.40
CA ALA A 162 20.92 7.76 -8.83
C ALA A 162 19.98 8.70 -9.60
N ARG A 163 18.69 8.73 -9.26
CA ARG A 163 17.71 9.64 -9.88
C ARG A 163 18.00 11.10 -9.56
N LEU A 164 18.36 11.42 -8.32
CA LEU A 164 18.77 12.78 -7.93
C LEU A 164 19.95 13.28 -8.77
N SER A 165 20.99 12.46 -8.91
CA SER A 165 22.14 12.85 -9.74
C SER A 165 21.78 13.07 -11.22
N SER A 166 20.86 12.25 -11.75
CA SER A 166 20.39 12.38 -13.14
C SER A 166 19.53 13.64 -13.34
N ASP A 167 18.66 13.95 -12.39
CA ASP A 167 17.79 15.13 -12.43
C ASP A 167 18.61 16.43 -12.30
N GLU A 168 19.69 16.41 -11.51
CA GLU A 168 20.64 17.53 -11.44
C GLU A 168 21.39 17.74 -12.76
N GLU A 169 21.85 16.67 -13.39
CA GLU A 169 22.55 16.71 -14.68
C GLU A 169 21.65 17.32 -15.77
N THR A 170 20.41 16.83 -15.88
CA THR A 170 19.43 17.33 -16.86
C THR A 170 19.08 18.80 -16.63
N ARG A 171 18.97 19.24 -15.37
CA ARG A 171 18.70 20.64 -15.03
C ARG A 171 19.86 21.56 -15.43
N LYS A 172 21.12 21.13 -15.25
CA LYS A 172 22.31 21.88 -15.69
C LYS A 172 22.36 22.01 -17.21
N GLN A 173 22.14 20.91 -17.93
CA GLN A 173 22.12 20.89 -19.39
C GLN A 173 21.03 21.82 -19.97
N ASN A 174 19.82 21.79 -19.40
CA ASN A 174 18.73 22.67 -19.84
C ASN A 174 19.07 24.16 -19.60
N THR A 175 19.70 24.48 -18.47
CA THR A 175 20.12 25.85 -18.15
C THR A 175 21.20 26.35 -19.12
N GLN A 176 22.17 25.51 -19.46
CA GLN A 176 23.23 25.85 -20.43
C GLN A 176 22.69 26.07 -21.84
N GLN A 177 21.74 25.23 -22.28
CA GLN A 177 21.10 25.40 -23.60
C GLN A 177 20.25 26.68 -23.69
N ARG A 178 19.53 27.05 -22.62
CA ARG A 178 18.79 28.32 -22.58
C ARG A 178 19.73 29.54 -22.62
N GLY A 179 20.86 29.48 -21.93
CA GLY A 179 21.88 30.54 -21.97
C GLY A 179 22.50 30.74 -23.35
N GLN A 180 22.80 29.65 -24.08
CA GLN A 180 23.34 29.74 -25.44
C GLN A 180 22.31 30.23 -26.46
N LYS A 181 21.04 29.79 -26.37
CA LYS A 181 19.97 30.28 -27.27
C LYS A 181 19.65 31.76 -27.05
N GLY A 182 19.64 32.24 -25.80
CA GLY A 182 19.39 33.64 -25.48
C GLY A 182 20.50 34.58 -25.98
N LEU A 183 21.75 34.11 -26.06
CA LEU A 183 22.86 34.89 -26.61
C LEU A 183 22.86 34.92 -28.16
N SER A 184 22.39 33.87 -28.83
CA SER A 184 22.26 33.87 -30.29
C SER A 184 21.11 34.75 -30.81
N GLU A 185 20.03 34.91 -30.03
CA GLU A 185 18.90 35.78 -30.41
C GLU A 185 19.17 37.28 -30.18
N PHE A 186 20.17 37.64 -29.37
CA PHE A 186 20.49 39.05 -29.08
C PHE A 186 21.57 39.63 -30.01
N VAL A 187 22.20 38.79 -30.84
CA VAL A 187 23.31 39.16 -31.73
C VAL A 187 22.91 39.07 -33.22
N SER A 188 21.64 38.78 -33.52
CA SER A 188 21.03 38.90 -34.86
C SER A 188 20.09 40.09 -34.94
#